data_AF-A0A6M8F1A6-F1
#
_entry.id   AF-A0A6M8F1A6-F1
#
_cell.length_a   1.000
_cell.length_b   1.000
_cell.length_c   1.000
_cell.angle_alpha   90.00
_cell.angle_beta   90.00
_cell.angle_gamma   90.00
#
_symmetry.space_group_name_H-M   'P 1'
#
loop_
_entity.id
_entity.type
_entity.pdbx_description
1 polymer ?
#
loop_
_entity_poly.entity_id
_entity_poly.type
_entity_poly.pdbx_seq_one_letter_code
_entity_poly.pdbx_strand_id
1 'polypeptide(L)' 'MFVKLNERVYLNLSKITRTKIDHVEDGIRVRFYEGKDQVAKSKRFETVEDANKWFEELINPLNK' A
#
# COMPACT_ATOMS: atom_id res chain seq x y z
N MET A 1 -12.65 5.62 -5.32
CA MET A 1 -12.01 6.71 -4.56
C MET A 1 -10.51 6.62 -4.75
N PHE A 2 -9.85 7.73 -5.10
CA PHE A 2 -8.42 7.73 -5.45
C PHE A 2 -7.59 8.32 -4.30
N VAL A 3 -6.50 7.64 -3.95
CA VAL A 3 -5.51 8.11 -2.97
C VAL A 3 -4.15 8.22 -3.64
N LYS A 4 -3.42 9.30 -3.38
CA LYS A 4 -2.08 9.49 -3.94
C LYS A 4 -1.10 8.53 -3.27
N LEU A 5 -0.52 7.63 -4.05
CA LEU A 5 0.47 6.65 -3.55
C LEU A 5 1.89 7.24 -3.58
N ASN A 6 2.21 7.97 -4.65
CA ASN A 6 3.45 8.70 -4.84
C ASN A 6 3.21 9.87 -5.81
N GLU A 7 4.27 10.58 -6.21
CA GLU A 7 4.17 11.76 -7.08
C GLU A 7 3.51 11.50 -8.45
N ARG A 8 3.57 10.25 -8.95
CA ARG A 8 3.15 9.89 -10.31
C ARG A 8 1.97 8.91 -10.33
N VAL A 9 1.55 8.38 -9.19
CA VAL A 9 0.58 7.29 -9.10
C VAL A 9 -0.51 7.60 -8.08
N TYR A 10 -1.75 7.50 -8.55
CA TYR A 10 -2.96 7.46 -7.72
C TYR A 10 -3.50 6.03 -7.70
N LEU A 11 -3.88 5.56 -6.52
CA LEU A 11 -4.43 4.24 -6.29
C LEU A 11 -5.94 4.34 -6.13
N ASN A 12 -6.70 3.56 -6.90
CA ASN A 12 -8.15 3.47 -6.72
C ASN A 12 -8.49 2.43 -5.65
N LEU A 13 -8.62 2.87 -4.40
CA LEU A 13 -8.87 1.96 -3.27
C LEU A 13 -10.19 1.20 -3.39
N SER A 14 -11.17 1.71 -4.14
CA SER A 14 -12.44 1.00 -4.37
C SER A 14 -12.28 -0.26 -5.23
N LYS A 15 -11.18 -0.40 -5.97
CA LYS A 15 -10.87 -1.59 -6.76
C LYS A 15 -9.92 -2.56 -6.05
N ILE A 16 -9.21 -2.08 -5.02
CA ILE A 16 -8.24 -2.91 -4.31
C ILE A 16 -8.98 -3.96 -3.49
N THR A 17 -8.76 -5.22 -3.84
CA THR A 17 -9.40 -6.37 -3.18
C THR A 17 -8.55 -6.91 -2.04
N ARG A 18 -7.24 -6.69 -2.07
CA ARG A 18 -6.31 -7.16 -1.04
C ARG A 18 -5.08 -6.27 -0.93
N THR A 19 -4.68 -5.96 0.29
CA THR A 19 -3.39 -5.34 0.62
C THR A 19 -2.58 -6.34 1.43
N LYS A 20 -1.28 -6.47 1.13
CA LYS A 20 -0.38 -7.40 1.85
C LYS A 20 0.94 -6.71 2.18
N ILE A 21 1.45 -6.93 3.39
CA ILE A 21 2.79 -6.52 3.80
C ILE A 21 3.69 -7.74 3.64
N ASP A 22 4.64 -7.66 2.70
CA ASP A 22 5.53 -8.76 2.36
C ASP A 22 6.98 -8.39 2.70
N HIS A 23 7.70 -9.37 3.25
CA HIS A 23 9.15 -9.37 3.28
C HIS A 23 9.67 -9.82 1.91
N VAL A 24 10.49 -8.99 1.28
CA VAL A 24 11.33 -9.36 0.13
C VAL A 24 12.80 -9.33 0.58
N GLU A 25 13.68 -10.00 -0.17
CA GLU A 25 15.13 -10.03 0.13
C GLU A 25 15.72 -8.63 0.37
N ASP A 26 15.12 -7.64 -0.28
CA ASP A 26 15.52 -6.25 -0.22
C ASP A 26 14.55 -5.40 0.64
N GLY A 27 14.03 -5.94 1.75
CA GLY A 27 13.24 -5.24 2.77
C GLY A 27 11.72 -5.47 2.72
N ILE A 28 10.96 -4.63 3.44
CA ILE A 28 9.50 -4.81 3.60
C ILE A 28 8.75 -3.89 2.65
N ARG A 29 7.67 -4.37 2.03
CA ARG A 29 6.82 -3.56 1.14
C ARG A 29 5.35 -3.87 1.32
N VAL A 30 4.52 -2.86 1.14
CA VAL A 30 3.06 -2.97 1.07
C VAL A 30 2.68 -3.15 -0.40
N ARG A 31 1.99 -4.24 -0.73
CA ARG A 31 1.53 -4.57 -2.08
C ARG A 31 0.01 -4.46 -2.15
N PHE A 32 -0.49 -3.88 -3.24
CA PHE A 32 -1.91 -3.70 -3.50
C PHE A 32 -2.33 -4.56 -4.69
N TYR A 33 -3.43 -5.28 -4.52
CA TYR A 33 -3.96 -6.22 -5.51
C TYR A 33 -5.37 -5.85 -5.95
N GLU A 34 -5.62 -5.96 -7.26
CA GLU A 34 -6.96 -6.00 -7.85
C GLU A 34 -7.21 -7.45 -8.31
N GLY A 35 -7.97 -8.21 -7.53
CA GLY A 35 -8.10 -9.64 -7.72
C GLY A 35 -6.78 -10.37 -7.48
N LYS A 36 -6.24 -10.99 -8.53
CA LYS A 36 -4.95 -11.71 -8.51
C LYS A 36 -3.76 -10.83 -8.89
N ASP A 37 -4.02 -9.69 -9.54
CA ASP A 37 -2.97 -8.87 -10.14
C ASP A 37 -2.47 -7.83 -9.15
N GLN A 38 -1.15 -7.76 -9.00
CA GLN A 38 -0.52 -6.69 -8.23
C GLN A 38 -0.51 -5.42 -9.07
N VAL A 39 -1.28 -4.42 -8.66
CA VAL A 39 -1.38 -3.14 -9.39
C VAL A 39 -0.44 -2.08 -8.86
N ALA A 40 0.00 -2.19 -7.60
CA ALA A 40 0.91 -1.23 -7.00
C ALA A 40 1.75 -1.82 -5.86
N LYS A 41 2.82 -1.10 -5.51
CA LYS A 41 3.63 -1.32 -4.31
C LYS A 41 4.09 -0.01 -3.72
N SER A 42 4.25 0.02 -2.41
CA SER A 42 4.84 1.15 -1.69
C SER A 42 6.36 1.18 -1.81
N LYS A 43 6.96 2.18 -1.16
CA LYS A 43 8.41 2.23 -0.91
C LYS A 43 8.88 1.05 -0.06
N ARG A 44 10.20 0.86 0.01
CA ARG A 44 10.82 -0.09 0.94
C ARG A 44 10.74 0.46 2.37
N PHE A 45 10.50 -0.44 3.32
CA PHE A 45 10.56 -0.23 4.76
C PHE A 45 11.59 -1.17 5.39
N GLU A 46 12.13 -0.76 6.53
CA GLU A 46 13.07 -1.56 7.32
C GLU A 46 12.33 -2.53 8.25
N THR A 47 11.21 -2.09 8.83
CA THR A 47 10.40 -2.87 9.77
C THR A 47 8.96 -3.04 9.31
N VAL A 48 8.25 -4.03 9.87
CA VAL A 48 6.83 -4.27 9.55
C VAL A 48 5.98 -3.16 10.17
N GLU A 49 6.40 -2.68 11.34
CA GLU A 49 5.78 -1.59 12.08
C GLU A 49 5.77 -0.30 11.25
N ASP A 50 6.89 0.06 10.60
CA ASP A 50 6.94 1.25 9.74
C ASP A 50 6.02 1.12 8.52
N ALA A 51 5.96 -0.08 7.94
CA ALA A 51 5.08 -0.36 6.81
C ALA A 51 3.60 -0.28 7.21
N ASN A 52 3.24 -0.80 8.39
CA ASN A 52 1.90 -0.73 8.96
C ASN A 52 1.50 0.72 9.23
N LYS A 53 2.34 1.47 9.94
CA LYS A 53 2.05 2.87 10.27
C LYS A 53 1.85 3.72 9.02
N TRP A 54 2.71 3.55 8.02
CA TRP A 54 2.54 4.24 6.74
C TRP A 54 1.22 3.85 6.03
N PHE A 55 0.85 2.56 6.06
CA PHE A 55 -0.40 2.11 5.46
C PHE A 55 -1.62 2.68 6.18
N GLU A 56 -1.61 2.69 7.52
CA GLU A 56 -2.66 3.31 8.32
C GLU A 56 -2.78 4.81 8.01
N GLU A 57 -1.67 5.55 7.96
CA GLU A 57 -1.67 6.97 7.59
C GLU A 57 -2.22 7.22 6.17
N LEU A 58 -1.98 6.30 5.23
CA LEU A 58 -2.50 6.36 3.86
C LEU A 58 -4.03 6.21 3.81
N ILE A 59 -4.60 5.35 4.65
CA ILE A 59 -6.04 5.04 4.66
C ILE A 59 -6.82 5.81 5.74
N ASN A 60 -6.15 6.42 6.71
CA ASN A 60 -6.79 7.21 7.78
C ASN A 60 -7.68 8.36 7.26
N PRO A 61 -7.33 9.08 6.16
CA PRO A 61 -8.21 10.10 5.58
C PRO A 61 -9.57 9.57 5.11
N LEU A 62 -9.76 8.24 5.07
CA LEU A 62 -10.96 7.56 4.61
C LEU A 62 -11.91 7.18 5.76
N ASN A 63 -11.46 7.30 7.01
CA ASN A 63 -12.22 6.97 8.22
C ASN A 63 -12.84 8.21 8.90
N LYS A 64 -12.85 9.38 8.24
CA LYS A 64 -13.51 10.61 8.72
C LYS A 64 -14.76 10.93 7.91
#